data_AF-A0A1H8QSZ3-F1
#
_entry.id   AF-A0A1H8QSZ3-F1
#
_cell.length_a   1.000
_cell.length_b   1.000
_cell.length_c   1.000
_cell.angle_alpha   90.00
_cell.angle_beta   90.00
_cell.angle_gamma   90.00
#
_symmetry.space_group_name_H-M   'P 1'
#
loop_
_entity.id
_entity.type
_entity.pdbx_description
1 polymer ?
#
loop_
_entity_poly.entity_id
_entity_poly.type
_entity_poly.pdbx_seq_one_letter_code
_entity_poly.pdbx_strand_id
1 'polypeptide(L)'
;MTRIPARTSAAARTSAAARTAPRAALALGLAAAAALTAVLVAATAPLAAPSAQAMGLPRMVPDRLTVRYDDGAGHSRTYSLTCTRFSGGSGCLQLERMGGPVPAVPAGQACPMIYGGPERADVAGTWDGRPVDESYRRTNGCEVSRWSRMVPALPAPGPATTPGPLAG
;
A
#
# COMPACT_ATOMS: atom_id res chain seq x y z
N MET A 1 -16.28 49.72 11.63
CA MET A 1 -17.66 49.84 11.13
C MET A 1 -17.64 50.56 9.79
N THR A 2 -17.60 49.84 8.66
CA THR A 2 -17.96 50.40 7.34
C THR A 2 -18.47 49.25 6.45
N ARG A 3 -19.78 49.23 6.21
CA ARG A 3 -20.44 48.43 5.15
C ARG A 3 -20.36 49.21 3.82
N ILE A 4 -20.72 48.54 2.71
CA ILE A 4 -21.24 49.04 1.38
C ILE A 4 -20.37 48.51 0.20
N PRO A 5 -20.91 48.04 -0.95
CA PRO A 5 -22.04 47.12 -1.19
C PRO A 5 -21.74 46.07 -2.32
N ALA A 6 -22.68 45.16 -2.58
CA ALA A 6 -22.75 44.39 -3.82
C ALA A 6 -23.30 45.25 -4.98
N ARG A 7 -22.85 45.01 -6.23
CA ARG A 7 -23.65 45.26 -7.44
C ARG A 7 -23.15 44.44 -8.64
N THR A 8 -24.13 43.81 -9.25
CA THR A 8 -24.24 43.13 -10.54
C THR A 8 -23.74 43.95 -11.74
N SER A 9 -23.28 43.28 -12.80
CA SER A 9 -23.77 43.50 -14.18
C SER A 9 -23.15 42.54 -15.19
N ALA A 10 -24.02 42.00 -16.04
CA ALA A 10 -23.75 41.17 -17.20
C ALA A 10 -23.11 41.97 -18.36
N ALA A 11 -22.49 41.27 -19.31
CA ALA A 11 -22.68 41.53 -20.75
C ALA A 11 -21.91 40.49 -21.60
N ALA A 12 -22.65 39.84 -22.49
CA ALA A 12 -22.14 39.11 -23.64
C ALA A 12 -21.32 40.02 -24.58
N ARG A 13 -20.47 39.41 -25.42
CA ARG A 13 -20.27 39.85 -26.82
C ARG A 13 -19.47 38.82 -27.63
N THR A 14 -20.06 38.45 -28.76
CA THR A 14 -19.62 37.67 -29.91
C THR A 14 -18.35 38.29 -30.56
N SER A 15 -17.48 37.60 -31.30
CA SER A 15 -17.64 37.13 -32.70
C SER A 15 -16.31 36.49 -33.16
N ALA A 16 -16.29 35.29 -33.71
CA ALA A 16 -16.19 34.95 -35.15
C ALA A 16 -14.95 35.50 -35.91
N ALA A 17 -14.11 34.61 -36.44
CA ALA A 17 -13.32 34.86 -37.64
C ALA A 17 -13.11 33.55 -38.42
N ALA A 18 -13.85 33.45 -39.52
CA ALA A 18 -13.82 32.37 -40.49
C ALA A 18 -12.53 32.41 -41.33
N ARG A 19 -12.08 31.22 -41.76
CA ARG A 19 -11.32 31.08 -43.00
C ARG A 19 -11.89 29.91 -43.79
N THR A 20 -12.78 30.27 -44.70
CA THR A 20 -13.22 29.51 -45.86
C THR A 20 -12.11 29.43 -46.90
N ALA A 21 -11.92 28.27 -47.53
CA ALA A 21 -12.07 28.15 -48.99
C ALA A 21 -12.00 26.68 -49.45
N PRO A 22 -12.64 26.35 -50.60
CA PRO A 22 -13.12 25.01 -50.93
C PRO A 22 -12.43 24.41 -52.18
N ARG A 23 -12.78 23.15 -52.49
CA ARG A 23 -13.02 22.54 -53.82
C ARG A 23 -13.07 21.01 -53.63
N ALA A 24 -14.23 20.43 -53.34
CA ALA A 24 -15.23 19.99 -54.32
C ALA A 24 -14.65 19.13 -55.45
N ALA A 25 -14.79 17.81 -55.33
CA ALA A 25 -15.17 16.95 -56.45
C ALA A 25 -15.66 15.60 -55.90
N LEU A 26 -16.98 15.41 -55.98
CA LEU A 26 -17.63 14.11 -55.87
C LEU A 26 -17.08 13.17 -56.95
N ALA A 27 -16.84 11.92 -56.60
CA ALA A 27 -16.99 10.82 -57.55
C ALA A 27 -17.68 9.65 -56.82
N LEU A 28 -18.95 9.47 -57.17
CA LEU A 28 -19.74 8.28 -56.85
C LEU A 28 -19.06 7.05 -57.47
N GLY A 29 -18.88 6.00 -56.67
CA GLY A 29 -18.58 4.65 -57.14
C GLY A 29 -19.30 3.64 -56.25
N LEU A 30 -20.50 3.22 -56.67
CA LEU A 30 -21.15 2.03 -56.13
C LEU A 30 -20.36 0.80 -56.58
N ALA A 31 -19.84 0.02 -55.63
CA ALA A 31 -19.59 -1.40 -55.86
C ALA A 31 -19.52 -2.19 -54.55
N ALA A 32 -20.42 -3.17 -54.46
CA ALA A 32 -20.28 -4.44 -53.75
C ALA A 32 -20.33 -4.45 -52.22
N ALA A 33 -21.52 -4.85 -51.75
CA ALA A 33 -21.76 -5.50 -50.47
C ALA A 33 -20.74 -6.60 -50.14
N ALA A 34 -20.23 -6.61 -48.90
CA ALA A 34 -20.12 -7.80 -48.05
C ALA A 34 -19.47 -7.44 -46.70
N ALA A 35 -19.87 -8.18 -45.67
CA ALA A 35 -19.31 -8.24 -44.31
C ALA A 35 -19.71 -7.14 -43.32
N LEU A 36 -20.97 -7.25 -42.86
CA LEU A 36 -21.35 -7.01 -41.47
C LEU A 36 -20.34 -7.65 -40.51
N THR A 37 -19.66 -6.87 -39.67
CA THR A 37 -19.37 -7.19 -38.26
C THR A 37 -18.82 -5.94 -37.57
N ALA A 38 -19.68 -4.96 -37.29
CA ALA A 38 -19.36 -3.92 -36.32
C ALA A 38 -19.44 -4.54 -34.92
N VAL A 39 -18.29 -5.00 -34.41
CA VAL A 39 -18.16 -5.51 -33.04
C VAL A 39 -18.38 -4.36 -32.07
N LEU A 40 -19.55 -4.35 -31.42
CA LEU A 40 -19.86 -3.46 -30.32
C LEU A 40 -19.12 -3.97 -29.08
N VAL A 41 -17.90 -3.50 -28.84
CA VAL A 41 -17.20 -3.78 -27.58
C VAL A 41 -17.85 -2.94 -26.50
N ALA A 42 -18.78 -3.56 -25.77
CA ALA A 42 -19.34 -2.99 -24.55
C ALA A 42 -18.23 -2.82 -23.52
N ALA A 43 -17.97 -1.57 -23.11
CA ALA A 43 -17.05 -1.24 -22.05
C ALA A 43 -17.58 -1.77 -20.71
N THR A 44 -17.17 -2.98 -20.33
CA THR A 44 -17.38 -3.50 -18.97
C THR A 44 -16.36 -2.83 -18.04
N ALA A 45 -16.69 -1.63 -17.56
CA ALA A 45 -15.95 -1.02 -16.46
C ALA A 45 -16.22 -1.83 -15.17
N PRO A 46 -15.20 -2.34 -14.48
CA PRO A 46 -15.40 -2.93 -13.16
C PRO A 46 -15.80 -1.81 -12.19
N LEU A 47 -16.97 -1.94 -11.55
CA LEU A 47 -17.28 -1.14 -10.38
C LEU A 47 -16.27 -1.50 -9.30
N ALA A 48 -15.31 -0.60 -9.03
CA ALA A 48 -14.50 -0.67 -7.83
C ALA A 48 -15.43 -0.50 -6.62
N ALA A 49 -15.70 -1.61 -5.92
CA ALA A 49 -16.45 -1.57 -4.68
C ALA A 49 -15.67 -0.71 -3.67
N PRO A 50 -16.32 0.25 -2.98
CA PRO A 50 -15.68 0.97 -1.91
C PRO A 50 -15.28 -0.04 -0.82
N SER A 51 -13.98 -0.12 -0.51
CA SER A 51 -13.48 -0.89 0.61
C SER A 51 -14.09 -0.31 1.89
N ALA A 52 -15.07 -1.02 2.45
CA ALA A 52 -15.65 -0.67 3.74
C ALA A 52 -14.54 -0.75 4.78
N GLN A 53 -14.01 0.41 5.15
CA GLN A 53 -13.19 0.57 6.35
C GLN A 53 -14.14 0.34 7.52
N ALA A 54 -14.18 -0.89 8.04
CA ALA A 54 -15.00 -1.21 9.18
C ALA A 54 -14.55 -0.32 10.36
N MET A 55 -15.32 0.72 10.65
CA MET A 55 -15.19 1.45 11.92
C MET A 55 -15.51 0.44 13.03
N GLY A 56 -14.47 0.12 13.80
CA GLY A 56 -14.32 -1.13 14.53
C GLY A 56 -15.41 -1.41 15.56
N LEU A 57 -16.15 -2.50 15.33
CA LEU A 57 -16.78 -3.26 16.39
C LEU A 57 -15.68 -3.81 17.33
N PRO A 58 -15.97 -4.00 18.63
CA PRO A 58 -15.04 -4.68 19.52
C PRO A 58 -14.67 -6.04 18.91
N ARG A 59 -13.36 -6.31 18.76
CA ARG A 59 -12.89 -7.62 18.32
C ARG A 59 -13.35 -8.65 19.35
N MET A 60 -14.36 -9.43 18.98
CA MET A 60 -14.88 -10.53 19.80
C MET A 60 -13.91 -11.72 19.82
N VAL A 61 -13.05 -11.83 18.79
CA VAL A 61 -12.01 -12.86 18.68
C VAL A 61 -10.64 -12.19 18.83
N PRO A 62 -9.76 -12.68 19.70
CA PRO A 62 -8.41 -12.13 19.83
C PRO A 62 -7.61 -12.35 18.55
N ASP A 63 -6.78 -11.36 18.21
CA ASP A 63 -5.77 -11.52 17.16
C ASP A 63 -4.68 -12.46 17.66
N ARG A 64 -4.22 -13.35 16.78
CA ARG A 64 -3.19 -14.33 17.13
C ARG A 64 -2.11 -14.29 16.06
N LEU A 65 -0.93 -13.91 16.49
CA LEU A 65 0.27 -13.93 15.65
C LEU A 65 1.30 -14.86 16.25
N THR A 66 2.01 -15.59 15.41
CA THR A 66 3.20 -16.35 15.75
C THR A 66 4.38 -15.66 15.11
N VAL A 67 5.39 -15.34 15.92
CA VAL A 67 6.64 -14.75 15.50
C VAL A 67 7.73 -15.79 15.61
N ARG A 68 8.37 -16.12 14.50
CA ARG A 68 9.63 -16.86 14.47
C ARG A 68 10.76 -15.86 14.26
N TYR A 69 11.69 -15.79 15.19
CA TYR A 69 12.82 -14.86 15.17
C TYR A 69 14.13 -15.66 15.11
N ASP A 70 14.99 -15.29 14.16
CA ASP A 70 16.36 -15.78 13.99
C ASP A 70 17.30 -14.61 14.31
N ASP A 71 18.21 -14.82 15.25
CA ASP A 71 19.16 -13.79 15.70
C ASP A 71 20.38 -13.65 14.78
N GLY A 72 20.47 -14.45 13.71
CA GLY A 72 21.57 -14.47 12.78
C GLY A 72 22.89 -15.02 13.36
N ALA A 73 22.86 -15.54 14.57
CA ALA A 73 23.98 -16.22 15.24
C ALA A 73 23.75 -17.74 15.35
N GLY A 74 22.75 -18.27 14.63
CA GLY A 74 22.38 -19.69 14.64
C GLY A 74 21.38 -20.05 15.73
N HIS A 75 20.80 -19.07 16.43
CA HIS A 75 19.71 -19.31 17.37
C HIS A 75 18.39 -18.79 16.81
N SER A 76 17.34 -19.57 17.03
CA SER A 76 15.99 -19.18 16.65
C SER A 76 15.03 -19.41 17.81
N ARG A 77 14.06 -18.52 17.95
CA ARG A 77 12.99 -18.65 18.94
C ARG A 77 11.65 -18.33 18.31
N THR A 78 10.62 -19.01 18.78
CA THR A 78 9.24 -18.78 18.34
C THR A 78 8.41 -18.36 19.54
N TYR A 79 7.60 -17.32 19.39
CA TYR A 79 6.66 -16.87 20.42
C TYR A 79 5.33 -16.45 19.79
N SER A 80 4.28 -16.45 20.59
CA SER A 80 2.95 -16.04 20.14
C SER A 80 2.53 -14.74 20.81
N LEU A 81 1.89 -13.88 20.03
CA LEU A 81 1.18 -12.70 20.49
C LEU A 81 -0.31 -13.00 20.41
N THR A 82 -1.00 -12.90 21.54
CA THR A 82 -2.46 -12.97 21.60
C THR A 82 -2.96 -11.59 22.02
N CYS A 83 -3.48 -10.84 21.06
CA CYS A 83 -3.83 -9.44 21.25
C CYS A 83 -5.34 -9.30 21.36
N THR A 84 -5.78 -8.48 22.32
CA THR A 84 -7.12 -7.91 22.33
C THR A 84 -6.99 -6.40 22.36
N ARG A 85 -8.08 -5.66 22.15
CA ARG A 85 -8.07 -4.19 22.05
C ARG A 85 -7.31 -3.48 23.20
N PHE A 86 -7.27 -4.09 24.39
CA PHE A 86 -6.68 -3.47 25.59
C PHE A 86 -5.68 -4.38 26.34
N SER A 87 -5.25 -5.50 25.76
CA SER A 87 -4.36 -6.46 26.43
C SER A 87 -3.35 -7.11 25.47
N GLY A 88 -2.44 -7.94 26.01
CA GLY A 88 -1.42 -8.64 25.21
C GLY A 88 -0.02 -8.00 25.25
N GLY A 89 0.18 -6.99 26.08
CA GLY A 89 1.50 -6.39 26.34
C GLY A 89 1.93 -5.36 25.28
N SER A 90 3.19 -4.92 25.39
CA SER A 90 3.73 -3.81 24.59
C SER A 90 3.80 -4.10 23.08
N GLY A 91 4.01 -5.36 22.69
CA GLY A 91 3.99 -5.79 21.30
C GLY A 91 2.61 -5.59 20.66
N CYS A 92 1.54 -6.02 21.36
CA CYS A 92 0.17 -5.81 20.89
C CYS A 92 -0.18 -4.32 20.81
N LEU A 93 0.20 -3.51 21.81
CA LEU A 93 0.00 -2.06 21.78
C LEU A 93 0.70 -1.40 20.58
N GLN A 94 1.88 -1.89 20.21
CA GLN A 94 2.58 -1.38 19.04
C GLN A 94 1.88 -1.74 17.74
N LEU A 95 1.42 -2.99 17.61
CA LEU A 95 0.68 -3.42 16.44
C LEU A 95 -0.64 -2.65 16.29
N GLU A 96 -1.36 -2.38 17.39
CA GLU A 96 -2.55 -1.51 17.38
C GLU A 96 -2.22 -0.10 16.87
N ARG A 97 -1.12 0.51 17.32
CA ARG A 97 -0.68 1.83 16.84
C ARG A 97 -0.38 1.86 15.35
N MET A 98 0.15 0.77 14.81
CA MET A 98 0.50 0.64 13.40
C MET A 98 -0.67 0.16 12.52
N GLY A 99 -1.77 -0.31 13.12
CA GLY A 99 -2.86 -0.98 12.41
C GLY A 99 -2.55 -2.43 12.01
N GLY A 100 -1.51 -3.01 12.60
CA GLY A 100 -1.07 -4.40 12.39
C GLY A 100 0.40 -4.52 11.99
N PRO A 101 0.83 -5.74 11.58
CA PRO A 101 2.15 -5.98 11.02
C PRO A 101 2.41 -5.10 9.79
N VAL A 102 3.58 -4.49 9.73
CA VAL A 102 3.93 -3.56 8.65
C VAL A 102 4.24 -4.37 7.37
N PRO A 103 3.54 -4.12 6.25
CA PRO A 103 3.71 -4.90 5.03
C PRO A 103 5.10 -4.72 4.42
N ALA A 104 5.45 -5.64 3.50
CA ALA A 104 6.71 -5.61 2.77
C ALA A 104 7.00 -4.27 2.09
N VAL A 105 8.30 -3.94 1.97
CA VAL A 105 8.74 -2.77 1.21
C VAL A 105 8.35 -2.96 -0.27
N PRO A 106 7.72 -1.97 -0.92
CA PRO A 106 7.34 -2.05 -2.32
C PRO A 106 8.52 -2.43 -3.23
N ALA A 107 8.24 -3.29 -4.21
CA ALA A 107 9.23 -3.66 -5.20
C ALA A 107 9.72 -2.43 -5.98
N GLY A 108 11.04 -2.34 -6.21
CA GLY A 108 11.65 -1.22 -6.91
C GLY A 108 11.76 0.07 -6.10
N GLN A 109 11.35 0.09 -4.82
CA GLN A 109 11.59 1.24 -3.96
C GLN A 109 13.10 1.48 -3.78
N ALA A 110 13.55 2.70 -4.08
CA ALA A 110 14.93 3.10 -3.84
C ALA A 110 15.19 3.17 -2.32
N CYS A 111 16.09 2.33 -1.83
CA CYS A 111 16.41 2.19 -0.42
C CYS A 111 17.90 2.39 -0.18
N PRO A 112 18.31 3.15 0.85
CA PRO A 112 19.72 3.26 1.22
C PRO A 112 20.32 1.89 1.54
N MET A 113 21.56 1.64 1.12
CA MET A 113 22.27 0.37 1.38
C MET A 113 22.88 0.32 2.79
N ILE A 114 22.03 0.54 3.80
CA ILE A 114 22.41 0.47 5.21
C ILE A 114 22.07 -0.93 5.72
N TYR A 115 23.11 -1.73 5.95
CA TYR A 115 22.94 -3.04 6.56
C TYR A 115 22.79 -2.90 8.08
N GLY A 116 21.65 -3.36 8.62
CA GLY A 116 21.33 -3.30 10.04
C GLY A 116 21.71 -4.53 10.83
N GLY A 117 21.85 -5.69 10.17
CA GLY A 117 22.23 -6.96 10.79
C GLY A 117 21.63 -8.19 10.08
N PRO A 118 22.07 -9.40 10.47
CA PRO A 118 21.65 -10.66 9.85
C PRO A 118 20.28 -11.16 10.32
N GLU A 119 19.66 -10.50 11.31
CA GLU A 119 18.46 -10.99 11.96
C GLU A 119 17.26 -11.02 11.01
N ARG A 120 16.42 -12.04 11.21
CA ARG A 120 15.20 -12.26 10.43
C ARG A 120 14.04 -12.56 11.35
N ALA A 121 12.84 -12.18 10.93
CA ALA A 121 11.63 -12.58 11.61
C ALA A 121 10.54 -12.92 10.61
N ASP A 122 9.78 -13.98 10.87
CA ASP A 122 8.55 -14.32 10.16
C ASP A 122 7.38 -14.14 11.12
N VAL A 123 6.37 -13.41 10.68
CA VAL A 123 5.15 -13.14 11.45
C VAL A 123 3.97 -13.69 10.67
N ALA A 124 3.30 -14.69 11.25
CA ALA A 124 2.14 -15.34 10.63
C ALA A 124 0.94 -15.38 11.58
N GLY A 125 -0.27 -15.45 11.04
CA GLY A 125 -1.50 -15.65 11.82
C GLY A 125 -2.64 -14.77 11.35
N THR A 126 -3.37 -14.17 12.29
CA THR A 126 -4.53 -13.33 12.00
C THR A 126 -4.46 -12.01 12.76
N TRP A 127 -4.69 -10.92 12.05
CA TRP A 127 -4.81 -9.57 12.60
C TRP A 127 -6.02 -8.86 12.00
N ASP A 128 -6.95 -8.44 12.85
CA ASP A 128 -8.20 -7.79 12.47
C ASP A 128 -9.05 -8.63 11.51
N GLY A 129 -9.09 -9.94 11.74
CA GLY A 129 -9.77 -10.89 10.86
C GLY A 129 -9.06 -11.13 9.52
N ARG A 130 -7.92 -10.49 9.25
CA ARG A 130 -7.13 -10.67 8.02
C ARG A 130 -5.96 -11.62 8.27
N PRO A 131 -5.67 -12.56 7.34
CA PRO A 131 -4.48 -13.38 7.44
C PRO A 131 -3.23 -12.50 7.32
N VAL A 132 -2.20 -12.85 8.08
CA VAL A 132 -0.88 -12.23 8.05
C VAL A 132 0.14 -13.31 7.71
N ASP A 133 1.02 -12.98 6.78
CA ASP A 133 2.25 -13.73 6.48
C ASP A 133 3.31 -12.73 6.00
N GLU A 134 4.15 -12.27 6.93
CA GLU A 134 5.11 -11.19 6.70
C GLU A 134 6.50 -11.59 7.17
N SER A 135 7.48 -11.55 6.26
CA SER A 135 8.90 -11.71 6.58
C SER A 135 9.59 -10.36 6.70
N TYR A 136 10.41 -10.22 7.75
CA TYR A 136 11.20 -9.05 8.08
C TYR A 136 12.68 -9.38 8.01
N ARG A 137 13.46 -8.46 7.47
CA ARG A 137 14.92 -8.51 7.36
C ARG A 137 15.49 -7.14 7.68
N ARG A 138 16.81 -7.04 7.77
CA ARG A 138 17.51 -5.79 8.13
C ARG A 138 18.63 -5.48 7.15
N THR A 139 18.45 -5.82 5.87
CA THR A 139 19.53 -5.79 4.86
C THR A 139 19.69 -4.44 4.13
N ASN A 140 18.73 -3.52 4.25
CA ASN A 140 18.81 -2.16 3.71
C ASN A 140 18.04 -1.17 4.61
N GLY A 141 18.16 0.13 4.36
CA GLY A 141 17.61 1.18 5.22
C GLY A 141 16.07 1.19 5.32
N CYS A 142 15.36 0.79 4.27
CA CYS A 142 13.90 0.66 4.32
C CYS A 142 13.48 -0.51 5.21
N GLU A 143 14.16 -1.64 5.08
CA GLU A 143 13.90 -2.86 5.86
C GLU A 143 14.27 -2.66 7.33
N VAL A 144 15.38 -1.97 7.62
CA VAL A 144 15.74 -1.56 8.99
C VAL A 144 14.66 -0.66 9.59
N SER A 145 14.19 0.34 8.86
CA SER A 145 13.13 1.23 9.32
C SER A 145 11.81 0.48 9.53
N ARG A 146 11.50 -0.49 8.66
CA ARG A 146 10.33 -1.36 8.77
C ARG A 146 10.39 -2.22 10.03
N TRP A 147 11.55 -2.82 10.31
CA TRP A 147 11.79 -3.56 11.55
C TRP A 147 11.58 -2.68 12.78
N SER A 148 12.17 -1.47 12.80
CA SER A 148 12.07 -0.56 13.95
C SER A 148 10.62 -0.19 14.30
N ARG A 149 9.73 -0.05 13.30
CA ARG A 149 8.30 0.19 13.53
C ARG A 149 7.57 -0.97 14.21
N MET A 150 8.12 -2.18 14.09
CA MET A 150 7.56 -3.38 14.71
C MET A 150 8.05 -3.62 16.13
N VAL A 151 9.04 -2.86 16.63
CA VAL A 151 9.51 -3.00 18.03
C VAL A 151 8.47 -2.37 18.97
N PRO A 152 8.01 -3.05 20.04
CA PRO A 152 8.56 -4.27 20.63
C PRO A 152 7.79 -5.56 20.31
N ALA A 153 6.94 -5.58 19.27
CA ALA A 153 6.34 -6.84 18.79
C ALA A 153 7.41 -7.78 18.22
N LEU A 154 8.43 -7.22 17.56
CA LEU A 154 9.71 -7.87 17.29
C LEU A 154 10.74 -7.51 18.36
N PRO A 155 11.77 -8.36 18.57
CA PRO A 155 12.87 -8.00 19.46
C PRO A 155 13.55 -6.72 18.97
N ALA A 156 13.97 -5.90 19.92
CA ALA A 156 14.94 -4.86 19.61
C ALA A 156 16.20 -5.53 19.06
N PRO A 157 16.72 -5.09 17.91
CA PRO A 157 17.96 -5.64 17.40
C PRO A 157 19.08 -5.43 18.43
N GLY A 158 19.94 -6.44 18.57
CA GLY A 158 21.08 -6.35 19.48
C GLY A 158 22.01 -5.22 19.06
N PRO A 159 22.90 -4.73 19.97
CA PRO A 159 24.04 -3.96 19.51
C PRO A 159 24.79 -4.81 18.48
N ALA A 160 25.20 -4.20 17.36
CA ALA A 160 25.87 -4.89 16.27
C ALA A 160 27.02 -5.74 16.83
N THR A 161 26.81 -7.04 16.93
CA THR A 161 27.86 -7.98 17.31
C THR A 161 28.82 -8.04 16.14
N THR A 162 30.07 -7.63 16.38
CA THR A 162 31.17 -7.78 15.44
C THR A 162 31.13 -9.20 14.85
N PRO A 163 31.10 -9.36 13.51
CA PRO A 163 31.15 -10.68 12.90
C PRO A 163 32.34 -11.46 13.46
N GLY A 164 32.11 -12.69 13.91
CA GLY A 164 33.21 -13.60 14.24
C GLY A 164 34.15 -13.77 13.05
N PRO A 165 35.45 -14.06 13.28
CA PRO A 165 36.41 -14.17 12.18
C PRO A 165 35.94 -15.20 11.17
N LEU A 166 35.95 -14.83 9.88
CA LEU A 166 35.74 -15.75 8.78
C LEU A 166 36.86 -16.80 8.86
N ALA A 167 36.52 -18.03 9.20
CA ALA A 167 37.45 -19.14 9.12
C ALA A 167 37.82 -19.34 7.64
N GLY A 168 39.10 -19.09 7.31
CA GLY A 168 39.70 -19.35 6.00
C GLY A 168 40.20 -20.77 5.87
#